data_AF-A0A821LMI4-F1
#
_entry.id   AF-A0A821LMI4-F1
#
_cell.length_a   1.000
_cell.length_b   1.000
_cell.length_c   1.000
_cell.angle_alpha   90.00
_cell.angle_beta   90.00
_cell.angle_gamma   90.00
#
_symmetry.space_group_name_H-M   'P 1'
#
loop_
_entity.id
_entity.type
_entity.pdbx_description
1 polymer ?
#
loop_
_entity_poly.entity_id
_entity_poly.type
_entity_poly.pdbx_seq_one_letter_code
_entity_poly.pdbx_strand_id
1 'polypeptide(L)'
;MKKNEDLLHAILDIIGCQRAFQYAHEAIRLYNTNDSSIIKSDNEQIRTLDGVYFKMFIKDNDNDLISEHDRNQIKKRNQEIQKRKKKSTPTIFDIFNAQTRKE
;
A
#
# COMPACT_ATOMS: atom_id res chain seq x y z
N MET A 1 -4.94 -10.78 7.31
CA MET A 1 -5.62 -10.14 6.17
C MET A 1 -5.78 -8.61 6.27
N LYS A 2 -5.74 -7.96 7.44
CA LYS A 2 -5.99 -6.50 7.59
C LYS A 2 -4.87 -5.52 7.17
N LYS A 3 -3.79 -5.98 6.50
CA LYS A 3 -2.56 -5.15 6.38
C LYS A 3 -2.76 -3.90 5.51
N ASN A 4 -3.66 -3.96 4.52
CA ASN A 4 -3.86 -2.94 3.50
C ASN A 4 -5.27 -2.34 3.45
N GLU A 5 -6.13 -2.65 4.44
CA GLU A 5 -7.53 -2.19 4.48
C GLU A 5 -7.62 -0.66 4.49
N ASP A 6 -6.84 0.01 5.36
CA ASP A 6 -6.79 1.48 5.42
C ASP A 6 -6.36 2.11 4.08
N LEU A 7 -5.45 1.46 3.37
CA LEU A 7 -4.94 1.95 2.08
C LEU A 7 -5.98 1.72 0.99
N LEU A 8 -6.70 0.60 1.02
CA LEU A 8 -7.80 0.34 0.11
C LEU A 8 -8.92 1.38 0.27
N HIS A 9 -9.32 1.68 1.50
CA HIS A 9 -10.30 2.76 1.75
C HIS A 9 -9.81 4.10 1.21
N ALA A 10 -8.55 4.47 1.48
CA ALA A 10 -7.99 5.71 0.95
C ALA A 10 -8.00 5.76 -0.59
N ILE A 11 -7.70 4.65 -1.27
CA ILE A 11 -7.78 4.57 -2.73
C ILE A 11 -9.22 4.79 -3.19
N LEU A 12 -10.18 4.06 -2.60
CA LEU A 12 -11.60 4.17 -2.95
C LEU A 12 -12.14 5.58 -2.75
N ASP A 13 -11.75 6.27 -1.68
CA ASP A 13 -12.18 7.65 -1.40
C ASP A 13 -11.61 8.66 -2.41
N ILE A 14 -10.39 8.43 -2.91
CA ILE A 14 -9.70 9.39 -3.80
C ILE A 14 -10.13 9.20 -5.25
N ILE A 15 -10.15 7.95 -5.75
CA ILE A 15 -10.38 7.68 -7.17
C ILE A 15 -11.75 7.06 -7.48
N GLY A 16 -12.51 6.70 -6.44
CA GLY A 16 -13.80 6.03 -6.57
C GLY A 16 -13.69 4.54 -6.93
N CYS A 17 -14.78 3.81 -6.67
CA CYS A 17 -14.86 2.37 -6.92
C CYS A 17 -14.63 1.99 -8.39
N GLN A 18 -15.15 2.80 -9.33
CA GLN A 18 -15.03 2.50 -10.76
C GLN A 18 -13.58 2.47 -11.22
N ARG A 19 -12.78 3.49 -10.89
CA ARG A 19 -11.36 3.54 -11.26
C ARG A 19 -10.55 2.50 -10.49
N ALA A 20 -10.84 2.30 -9.20
CA ALA A 20 -10.20 1.25 -8.41
C ALA A 20 -10.42 -0.15 -9.02
N PHE A 21 -11.62 -0.42 -9.55
CA PHE A 21 -11.92 -1.65 -10.26
C PHE A 21 -11.15 -1.80 -11.56
N GLN A 22 -11.00 -0.72 -12.35
CA GLN A 22 -10.14 -0.73 -13.55
C GLN A 22 -8.67 -1.06 -13.19
N TYR A 23 -8.17 -0.53 -12.08
CA TYR A 23 -6.84 -0.88 -11.57
C TYR A 23 -6.73 -2.35 -11.14
N ALA A 24 -7.79 -2.93 -10.60
CA ALA A 24 -7.79 -4.35 -10.26
C ALA A 24 -7.65 -5.21 -11.53
N HIS A 25 -8.33 -4.84 -12.62
CA HIS A 25 -8.15 -5.50 -13.92
C HIS A 25 -6.74 -5.36 -14.47
N GLU A 26 -6.15 -4.16 -14.42
CA GLU A 26 -4.77 -3.95 -14.86
C GLU A 26 -3.77 -4.70 -13.97
N ALA A 27 -3.99 -4.77 -12.66
CA ALA A 27 -3.16 -5.57 -11.75
C ALA A 27 -3.18 -7.05 -12.11
N ILE A 28 -4.35 -7.60 -12.45
CA ILE A 28 -4.49 -8.98 -12.92
C ILE A 28 -3.74 -9.18 -14.24
N ARG A 29 -3.90 -8.25 -15.20
CA ARG A 29 -3.20 -8.31 -16.49
C ARG A 29 -1.68 -8.33 -16.27
N LEU A 30 -1.16 -7.37 -15.52
CA LEU A 30 0.27 -7.23 -15.21
C LEU A 30 0.81 -8.47 -14.51
N TYR A 31 0.10 -8.97 -13.50
CA TYR A 31 0.47 -10.19 -12.77
C TYR A 31 0.58 -11.40 -13.70
N ASN A 32 -0.38 -11.56 -14.63
CA ASN A 32 -0.40 -12.67 -15.57
C ASN A 32 0.66 -12.54 -16.68
N THR A 33 1.01 -11.32 -17.08
CA THR A 33 2.03 -11.09 -18.13
C THR A 33 3.46 -11.17 -17.63
N ASN A 34 3.67 -11.47 -16.33
CA ASN A 34 4.99 -11.54 -15.71
C ASN A 34 5.85 -10.26 -15.90
N ASP A 35 5.21 -9.07 -15.91
CA ASP A 35 5.96 -7.81 -16.02
C ASP A 35 6.87 -7.61 -14.80
N SER A 36 8.16 -7.83 -15.02
CA SER A 36 9.16 -7.86 -13.95
C SER A 36 9.30 -6.54 -13.20
N SER A 37 8.95 -5.40 -13.80
CA SER A 37 9.10 -4.07 -13.19
C SER A 37 8.15 -3.85 -12.00
N ILE A 38 6.97 -4.46 -12.05
CA ILE A 38 5.92 -4.33 -11.03
C ILE A 38 5.85 -5.59 -10.17
N ILE A 39 6.10 -6.76 -10.75
CA ILE A 39 6.00 -8.05 -10.05
C ILE A 39 7.22 -8.31 -9.17
N LYS A 40 8.45 -7.98 -9.59
CA LYS A 40 9.62 -8.24 -8.75
C LYS A 40 9.80 -7.15 -7.72
N SER A 41 9.87 -7.55 -6.46
CA SER A 41 10.22 -6.65 -5.38
C SER A 41 11.67 -6.21 -5.45
N ASP A 42 12.03 -5.20 -4.65
CA ASP A 42 13.40 -4.70 -4.62
C ASP A 42 14.40 -5.80 -4.15
N ASN A 43 13.88 -6.90 -3.57
CA ASN A 43 14.61 -8.11 -3.19
C ASN A 43 14.33 -9.30 -4.13
N GLU A 44 13.90 -9.05 -5.37
CA GLU A 44 13.54 -10.06 -6.40
C GLU A 44 12.38 -11.00 -6.06
N GLN A 45 11.76 -10.88 -4.88
CA GLN A 45 10.56 -11.67 -4.55
C GLN A 45 9.40 -11.27 -5.46
N ILE A 46 8.69 -12.27 -5.99
CA ILE A 46 7.46 -12.10 -6.76
C ILE A 46 6.38 -11.56 -5.82
N ARG A 47 5.81 -10.40 -6.16
CA ARG A 47 4.67 -9.83 -5.45
C ARG A 47 3.45 -10.70 -5.66
N THR A 48 2.65 -10.82 -4.62
CA THR A 48 1.28 -11.30 -4.69
C THR A 48 0.41 -10.34 -5.52
N LEU A 49 -0.75 -10.79 -5.99
CA LEU A 49 -1.68 -9.98 -6.79
C LEU A 49 -2.12 -8.71 -6.05
N ASP A 50 -2.42 -8.80 -4.75
CA ASP A 50 -2.72 -7.62 -3.92
C ASP A 50 -1.50 -6.68 -3.83
N GLY A 51 -0.30 -7.25 -3.71
CA GLY A 51 0.96 -6.51 -3.74
C GLY A 51 1.17 -5.75 -5.04
N VAL A 52 0.84 -6.34 -6.19
CA VAL A 52 0.86 -5.70 -7.51
C VAL A 52 -0.13 -4.54 -7.54
N TYR A 53 -1.39 -4.79 -7.18
CA TYR A 53 -2.44 -3.76 -7.16
C TYR A 53 -2.04 -2.52 -6.35
N PHE A 54 -1.59 -2.69 -5.11
CA PHE A 54 -1.18 -1.54 -4.30
C PHE A 54 0.11 -0.89 -4.81
N LYS A 55 1.02 -1.65 -5.43
CA LYS A 55 2.29 -1.12 -5.94
C LYS A 55 2.09 -0.18 -7.13
N MET A 56 1.06 -0.44 -7.96
CA MET A 56 0.72 0.42 -9.10
C MET A 56 0.44 1.87 -8.68
N PHE A 57 -0.16 2.11 -7.52
CA PHE A 57 -0.39 3.47 -7.02
C PHE A 57 0.87 4.16 -6.49
N ILE A 58 1.92 3.41 -6.17
CA ILE A 58 3.12 3.91 -5.49
C ILE A 58 4.30 4.08 -6.45
N LYS A 59 4.50 3.15 -7.39
CA LYS A 59 5.66 3.16 -8.31
C LYS A 59 5.31 3.50 -9.76
N ASP A 60 4.06 3.38 -10.18
CA ASP A 60 3.74 3.53 -11.59
C ASP A 60 3.80 5.02 -11.97
N ASN A 61 4.44 5.33 -13.09
CA ASN A 61 4.53 6.68 -13.65
C ASN A 61 3.75 6.79 -14.98
N ASP A 62 3.36 5.67 -15.59
CA ASP A 62 2.89 5.63 -16.99
C ASP A 62 1.47 5.04 -17.14
N ASN A 63 0.64 5.18 -16.11
CA ASN A 63 -0.74 4.66 -16.15
C ASN A 63 -1.75 5.82 -16.12
N ASP A 64 -2.34 6.09 -17.28
CA ASP A 64 -3.24 7.22 -17.56
C ASP A 64 -4.60 7.14 -16.82
N LEU A 65 -4.86 6.04 -16.11
CA LEU A 65 -6.11 5.80 -15.41
C LEU A 65 -6.30 6.66 -14.15
N ILE A 66 -5.24 7.25 -13.59
CA ILE A 66 -5.32 8.25 -12.52
C ILE A 66 -4.51 9.49 -12.85
N SER A 67 -5.02 10.64 -12.42
CA SER A 67 -4.25 11.88 -12.47
C SER A 67 -3.03 11.82 -11.55
N GLU A 68 -1.99 12.56 -11.90
CA GLU A 68 -0.81 12.72 -11.02
C GLU A 68 -1.21 13.25 -9.63
N HIS A 69 -2.20 14.14 -9.60
CA HIS A 69 -2.77 14.68 -8.37
C HIS A 69 -3.31 13.58 -7.44
N ASP A 70 -4.18 12.71 -7.95
CA ASP A 70 -4.78 11.61 -7.19
C ASP A 70 -3.72 10.61 -6.71
N ARG A 71 -2.76 10.29 -7.58
CA ARG A 71 -1.61 9.44 -7.26
C ARG A 71 -0.81 10.01 -6.09
N ASN A 72 -0.53 11.31 -6.10
CA ASN A 72 0.19 12.00 -5.03
C ASN A 72 -0.60 12.01 -3.71
N GLN A 73 -1.92 12.17 -3.77
CA GLN A 73 -2.77 12.04 -2.57
C GLN A 73 -2.70 10.63 -1.98
N ILE A 74 -2.81 9.59 -2.80
CA ILE A 74 -2.72 8.19 -2.35
C ILE A 74 -1.34 7.91 -1.73
N LYS A 75 -0.25 8.37 -2.36
CA LYS A 75 1.12 8.25 -1.81
C LYS A 75 1.22 8.91 -0.43
N LYS A 76 0.70 10.13 -0.28
CA LYS A 76 0.69 10.86 1.00
C LYS A 76 -0.11 10.10 2.06
N ARG A 77 -1.31 9.61 1.74
CA ARG A 77 -2.13 8.80 2.65
C ARG A 77 -1.44 7.52 3.09
N ASN A 78 -0.79 6.81 2.17
CA ASN A 78 0.00 5.63 2.52
C ASN A 78 1.11 5.98 3.52
N GLN A 79 1.86 7.06 3.30
CA GLN A 79 2.90 7.51 4.25
C GLN A 79 2.33 7.81 5.64
N GLU A 80 1.16 8.45 5.73
CA GLU A 80 0.46 8.70 6.99
C GLU A 80 0.07 7.39 7.70
N ILE A 81 -0.50 6.43 6.96
CA ILE A 81 -0.88 5.11 7.47
C ILE A 81 0.36 4.38 8.03
N GLN A 82 1.47 4.36 7.29
CA GLN A 82 2.70 3.71 7.75
C GLN A 82 3.27 4.39 9.00
N LYS A 83 3.23 5.73 9.08
CA LYS A 83 3.66 6.47 10.28
C LYS A 83 2.81 6.13 11.50
N ARG A 84 1.49 6.00 11.34
CA ARG A 84 0.59 5.59 12.43
C ARG A 84 0.88 4.17 12.90
N LYS A 85 1.04 3.22 11.96
CA LYS A 85 1.38 1.83 12.27
C LYS A 85 2.71 1.69 13.03
N LYS A 86 3.72 2.51 12.71
CA LYS A 86 4.98 2.54 13.45
C LYS A 86 4.83 3.09 14.87
N LYS A 87 3.98 4.09 15.09
CA LYS A 87 3.73 4.67 16.43
C LYS A 87 2.90 3.76 17.33
N SER A 88 2.05 2.91 16.78
CA SER A 88 1.20 1.98 17.55
C SER A 88 1.90 0.71 18.01
N THR A 89 3.11 0.43 17.51
CA THR A 89 3.89 -0.72 17.96
C THR A 89 4.69 -0.30 19.19
N PRO A 90 4.37 -0.81 20.40
CA PRO A 90 5.13 -0.45 21.59
C PRO A 90 6.59 -0.86 21.41
N THR A 91 7.49 0.07 21.74
CA THR A 91 8.92 -0.22 21.70
C THR A 91 9.30 -1.13 22.87
N ILE A 92 10.46 -1.80 22.78
CA ILE A 92 11.00 -2.59 23.90
C ILE A 92 11.13 -1.73 25.17
N PHE A 93 11.44 -0.44 25.01
CA PHE A 93 11.49 0.54 26.10
C PHE A 93 10.11 0.81 26.73
N ASP A 94 9.05 0.89 25.93
CA ASP A 94 7.68 1.06 26.42
C ASP A 94 7.19 -0.18 27.19
N ILE A 95 7.57 -1.37 26.73
CA ILE A 95 7.24 -2.64 27.40
C ILE A 95 7.97 -2.74 28.74
N PHE A 96 9.27 -2.40 28.77
CA PHE A 96 10.08 -2.44 29.99
C PHE A 96 9.57 -1.47 31.06
N ASN A 97 9.24 -0.22 30.67
CA ASN A 97 8.68 0.77 31.60
C ASN A 97 7.27 0.42 32.11
N ALA A 98 6.49 -0.36 31.37
CA ALA A 98 5.17 -0.82 31.82
C ALA A 98 5.28 -1.94 32.88
N GLN A 99 6.38 -2.71 32.87
CA GLN A 99 6.65 -3.77 33.86
C GLN A 99 7.16 -3.19 35.18
N THR A 100 8.02 -2.17 35.14
CA THR A 100 8.63 -1.56 36.33
C THR A 100 7.73 -0.62 37.12
N ARG A 101 6.52 -0.29 36.62
CA ARG A 101 5.51 0.53 37.32
C ARG A 101 4.49 -0.28 38.13
N LYS A 102 4.63 -1.61 38.16
CA LYS A 102 3.74 -2.52 38.89
C LYS A 102 4.36 -3.10 40.17
N GLU A 103 5.55 -2.64 40.54
CA GLU A 103 6.23 -2.92 41.82
C GLU A 103 6.26 -1.63 42.66
#